data_AF-A0A2S6GKI8-F1
#
_entry.id   AF-A0A2S6GKI8-F1
#
_cell.length_a   1.000
_cell.length_b   1.000
_cell.length_c   1.000
_cell.angle_alpha   90.00
_cell.angle_beta   90.00
_cell.angle_gamma   90.00
#
_symmetry.space_group_name_H-M   'P 1'
#
loop_
_entity.id
_entity.type
_entity.pdbx_description
1 polymer ?
#
loop_
_entity_poly.entity_id
_entity_poly.type
_entity_poly.pdbx_seq_one_letter_code
_entity_poly.pdbx_strand_id
1 'polypeptide(L)'
;MSSTDFSEILDGLYDNKVVPYLGPGALFDATNKQTGAPMPADSNSLILAMNNGNPMAPKLMYEFPRAAMNQELKRGRNFLGQFLTKLYGETEYTRAAVHDWLAEWRPAYVIDINRDTQLQDTYSDEEHTLIVGVARISASQFRFKIYHFDGSDYFEIPQEQVDHRFPILFKPMGTPRPEANYIASDADYVDYITELMGGFAIPDFLKEYRKGKQYLFIGVPLNRDSERMVMSDIVYGAAEKKGWVLNKNPTDKEIRYCKKIGLEILDVDVEELLATVLV
;
A
#
# COMPACT_ATOMS: atom_id res chain seq x y z
N MET A 1 -16.93 20.66 -2.85
CA MET A 1 -16.21 20.43 -4.12
C MET A 1 -17.16 20.66 -5.28
N SER A 2 -16.67 21.16 -6.41
CA SER A 2 -17.52 21.17 -7.61
C SER A 2 -17.56 19.74 -8.17
N SER A 3 -18.68 19.33 -8.76
CA SER A 3 -18.79 18.03 -9.46
C SER A 3 -17.73 17.88 -10.56
N THR A 4 -17.22 19.00 -11.08
CA THR A 4 -16.19 19.08 -12.11
C THR A 4 -14.83 18.54 -11.64
N ASP A 5 -14.46 18.74 -10.36
CA ASP A 5 -13.16 18.30 -9.82
C ASP A 5 -13.05 16.78 -9.67
N PHE A 6 -14.18 16.11 -9.41
CA PHE A 6 -14.21 14.66 -9.21
C PHE A 6 -14.19 13.89 -10.54
N SER A 7 -14.86 14.41 -11.57
CA SER A 7 -14.80 13.85 -12.93
C SER A 7 -13.37 13.86 -13.47
N GLU A 8 -12.61 14.94 -13.27
CA GLU A 8 -11.21 15.05 -13.72
C GLU A 8 -10.34 13.95 -13.09
N ILE A 9 -10.55 13.64 -11.81
CA ILE A 9 -9.80 12.59 -11.11
C ILE A 9 -10.15 11.22 -11.69
N LEU A 10 -11.44 10.93 -11.89
CA LEU A 10 -11.90 9.66 -12.45
C LEU A 10 -11.40 9.47 -13.90
N ASP A 11 -11.55 10.49 -14.75
CA ASP A 11 -11.02 10.48 -16.12
C ASP A 11 -9.51 10.27 -16.09
N GLY A 12 -8.81 10.93 -15.16
CA GLY A 12 -7.38 10.76 -14.95
C GLY A 12 -6.98 9.35 -14.50
N LEU A 13 -7.79 8.67 -13.68
CA LEU A 13 -7.57 7.28 -13.29
C LEU A 13 -7.70 6.36 -14.51
N TYR A 14 -8.79 6.49 -15.27
CA TYR A 14 -9.05 5.66 -16.46
C TYR A 14 -8.07 5.92 -17.60
N ASP A 15 -7.57 7.15 -17.73
CA ASP A 15 -6.49 7.53 -18.66
C ASP A 15 -5.09 7.14 -18.17
N ASN A 16 -4.96 6.52 -16.99
CA ASN A 16 -3.69 6.16 -16.36
C ASN A 16 -2.77 7.39 -16.14
N LYS A 17 -3.34 8.58 -15.96
CA LYS A 17 -2.62 9.81 -15.53
C LYS A 17 -2.56 9.92 -14.01
N VAL A 18 -3.59 9.42 -13.34
CA VAL A 18 -3.72 9.34 -11.88
C VAL A 18 -3.51 7.89 -11.46
N VAL A 19 -2.65 7.68 -10.47
CA VAL A 19 -2.30 6.36 -9.92
C VAL A 19 -3.05 6.17 -8.60
N PRO A 20 -3.86 5.10 -8.45
CA PRO A 20 -4.41 4.74 -7.15
C PRO A 20 -3.29 4.38 -6.16
N TYR A 21 -3.32 5.03 -5.00
CA TYR A 21 -2.44 4.74 -3.87
C TYR A 21 -3.30 4.26 -2.70
N LEU A 22 -3.29 2.96 -2.46
CA LEU A 22 -4.15 2.29 -1.48
C LEU A 22 -3.47 2.20 -0.12
N GLY A 23 -4.19 2.57 0.93
CA GLY A 23 -3.81 2.39 2.33
C GLY A 23 -4.78 1.51 3.11
N PRO A 24 -4.60 1.45 4.44
CA PRO A 24 -5.43 0.61 5.31
C PRO A 24 -6.94 0.82 5.16
N GLY A 25 -7.37 2.06 4.91
CA GLY A 25 -8.78 2.37 4.71
C GLY A 25 -9.38 1.78 3.43
N ALA A 26 -8.59 1.29 2.48
CA ALA A 26 -9.10 0.55 1.32
C ALA A 26 -9.68 -0.84 1.70
N LEU A 27 -9.39 -1.30 2.91
CA LEU A 27 -9.83 -2.60 3.46
C LEU A 27 -10.94 -2.45 4.50
N PHE A 28 -11.61 -1.28 4.55
CA PHE A 28 -12.54 -0.91 5.64
C PHE A 28 -13.74 -1.86 5.82
N ASP A 29 -14.19 -2.50 4.75
CA ASP A 29 -15.31 -3.45 4.69
C ASP A 29 -14.86 -4.91 4.55
N ALA A 30 -13.55 -5.17 4.51
CA ALA A 30 -13.02 -6.52 4.53
C ALA A 30 -13.17 -7.14 5.93
N THR A 31 -13.81 -8.30 6.01
CA THR A 31 -14.07 -9.01 7.27
C THR A 31 -13.61 -10.45 7.19
N ASN A 32 -13.20 -11.01 8.31
CA ASN A 32 -12.82 -12.42 8.43
C ASN A 32 -14.05 -13.29 8.12
N LYS A 33 -13.93 -14.23 7.17
CA LYS A 33 -15.06 -15.06 6.71
C LYS A 33 -15.66 -15.95 7.81
N GLN A 34 -14.88 -16.32 8.81
CA GLN A 34 -15.32 -17.22 9.88
C GLN A 34 -15.90 -16.47 11.07
N THR A 35 -15.31 -15.32 11.44
CA THR A 35 -15.67 -14.61 12.67
C THR A 35 -16.46 -13.32 12.43
N GLY A 36 -16.48 -12.80 11.20
CA GLY A 36 -17.05 -11.49 10.87
C GLY A 36 -16.26 -10.30 11.43
N ALA A 37 -15.12 -10.53 12.08
CA ALA A 37 -14.29 -9.46 12.60
C ALA A 37 -13.63 -8.65 11.46
N PRO A 38 -13.48 -7.31 11.57
CA PRO A 38 -12.78 -6.51 10.57
C PRO A 38 -11.35 -6.99 10.33
N MET A 39 -10.86 -6.88 9.09
CA MET A 39 -9.46 -7.12 8.76
C MET A 39 -8.57 -6.10 9.47
N PRO A 40 -7.61 -6.53 10.32
CA PRO A 40 -6.62 -5.62 10.87
C PRO A 40 -5.71 -5.11 9.75
N ALA A 41 -5.68 -3.80 9.53
CA ALA A 41 -4.90 -3.16 8.47
C ALA A 41 -4.22 -1.87 8.95
N ASP A 42 -4.94 -1.05 9.73
CA ASP A 42 -4.39 0.16 10.31
C ASP A 42 -3.46 -0.13 11.49
N SER A 43 -2.71 0.90 11.89
CA SER A 43 -1.76 0.79 12.99
C SER A 43 -2.37 0.22 14.28
N ASN A 44 -3.53 0.71 14.72
CA ASN A 44 -4.11 0.31 16.00
C ASN A 44 -4.61 -1.14 15.93
N SER A 45 -5.35 -1.49 14.89
CA SER A 45 -5.90 -2.84 14.73
C SER A 45 -4.78 -3.89 14.59
N LEU A 46 -3.69 -3.57 13.87
CA LEU A 46 -2.52 -4.45 13.77
C LEU A 46 -1.81 -4.66 15.11
N ILE A 47 -1.67 -3.61 15.94
CA ILE A 47 -1.05 -3.74 17.26
C ILE A 47 -1.89 -4.64 18.16
N LEU A 48 -3.21 -4.45 18.14
CA LEU A 48 -4.14 -5.29 18.91
C LEU A 48 -4.08 -6.74 18.41
N ALA A 49 -4.14 -6.98 17.10
CA ALA A 49 -4.05 -8.32 16.53
C ALA A 49 -2.74 -9.03 16.91
N MET A 50 -1.60 -8.33 16.83
CA MET A 50 -0.29 -8.86 17.21
C MET A 50 -0.17 -9.15 18.72
N ASN A 51 -0.96 -8.47 19.53
CA ASN A 51 -0.97 -8.59 20.99
C ASN A 51 -2.25 -9.26 21.53
N ASN A 52 -2.84 -10.17 20.74
CA ASN A 52 -4.00 -11.00 21.13
C ASN A 52 -5.21 -10.18 21.61
N GLY A 53 -5.52 -9.09 20.93
CA GLY A 53 -6.63 -8.18 21.26
C GLY A 53 -6.34 -7.21 22.41
N ASN A 54 -5.20 -7.30 23.07
CA ASN A 54 -4.88 -6.44 24.21
C ASN A 54 -4.06 -5.21 23.77
N PRO A 55 -4.33 -4.02 24.32
CA PRO A 55 -3.48 -2.86 24.07
C PRO A 55 -2.08 -3.07 24.65
N MET A 56 -1.07 -2.53 23.96
CA MET A 56 0.28 -2.39 24.49
C MET A 56 0.43 -1.09 25.30
N ALA A 57 1.60 -0.85 25.88
CA ALA A 57 1.89 0.42 26.56
C ALA A 57 1.66 1.61 25.61
N PRO A 58 1.20 2.79 26.09
CA PRO A 58 0.81 3.91 25.24
C PRO A 58 1.86 4.34 24.20
N LYS A 59 3.16 4.27 24.56
CA LYS A 59 4.26 4.58 23.64
C LYS A 59 4.31 3.64 22.43
N LEU A 60 3.97 2.36 22.62
CA LEU A 60 3.95 1.32 21.58
C LEU A 60 2.66 1.36 20.75
N MET A 61 1.57 1.87 21.32
CA MET A 61 0.31 2.10 20.59
C MET A 61 0.38 3.26 19.59
N TYR A 62 1.49 4.01 19.55
CA TYR A 62 1.62 5.16 18.67
C TYR A 62 1.59 4.78 17.18
N GLU A 63 2.35 3.74 16.80
CA GLU A 63 2.42 3.26 15.41
C GLU A 63 2.84 1.78 15.39
N PHE A 64 2.29 1.01 14.44
CA PHE A 64 2.58 -0.43 14.30
C PHE A 64 4.08 -0.76 14.24
N PRO A 65 4.93 -0.04 13.49
CA PRO A 65 6.34 -0.40 13.38
C PRO A 65 7.10 -0.40 14.70
N ARG A 66 6.69 0.48 15.62
CA ARG A 66 7.24 0.54 16.97
C ARG A 66 6.83 -0.65 17.83
N ALA A 67 5.56 -1.04 17.75
CA ALA A 67 5.08 -2.24 18.43
C ALA A 67 5.73 -3.50 17.85
N ALA A 68 5.87 -3.57 16.52
CA ALA A 68 6.50 -4.67 15.82
C ALA A 68 7.97 -4.79 16.21
N MET A 69 8.70 -3.68 16.31
CA MET A 69 10.07 -3.67 16.83
C MET A 69 10.15 -4.20 18.27
N ASN A 70 9.20 -3.84 19.14
CA ASN A 70 9.17 -4.37 20.51
C ASN A 70 8.98 -5.89 20.54
N GLN A 71 8.10 -6.42 19.70
CA GLN A 71 7.87 -7.86 19.61
C GLN A 71 9.03 -8.59 18.95
N GLU A 72 9.64 -8.00 17.92
CA GLU A 72 10.83 -8.55 17.27
C GLU A 72 12.01 -8.66 18.24
N LEU A 73 12.29 -7.62 19.03
CA LEU A 73 13.37 -7.68 20.04
C LEU A 73 13.14 -8.76 21.10
N LYS A 74 11.88 -9.10 21.40
CA LYS A 74 11.51 -10.10 22.41
C LYS A 74 11.42 -11.53 21.86
N ARG A 75 10.94 -11.69 20.63
CA ARG A 75 10.52 -12.97 20.05
C ARG A 75 11.23 -13.31 18.75
N GLY A 76 12.10 -12.44 18.26
CA GLY A 76 12.82 -12.55 17.00
C GLY A 76 11.98 -12.18 15.78
N ARG A 77 12.66 -12.01 14.64
CA ARG A 77 12.06 -11.66 13.35
C ARG A 77 11.04 -12.69 12.86
N ASN A 78 11.27 -13.97 13.14
CA ASN A 78 10.37 -15.04 12.75
C ASN A 78 8.97 -14.87 13.34
N PHE A 79 8.84 -14.27 14.53
CA PHE A 79 7.52 -13.99 15.12
C PHE A 79 6.71 -13.02 14.24
N LEU A 80 7.31 -11.93 13.77
CA LEU A 80 6.63 -10.96 12.91
C LEU A 80 6.23 -11.59 11.57
N GLY A 81 7.15 -12.35 10.96
CA GLY A 81 6.88 -13.08 9.72
C GLY A 81 5.70 -14.04 9.86
N GLN A 82 5.71 -14.89 10.90
CA GLN A 82 4.61 -15.82 11.18
C GLN A 82 3.29 -15.10 11.48
N PHE A 83 3.33 -14.02 12.26
CA PHE A 83 2.14 -13.23 12.57
C PHE A 83 1.50 -12.67 11.30
N LEU A 84 2.29 -12.02 10.43
CA LEU A 84 1.78 -11.41 9.20
C LEU A 84 1.39 -12.44 8.15
N THR A 85 2.12 -13.54 8.01
CA THR A 85 1.73 -14.64 7.11
C THR A 85 0.43 -15.30 7.56
N LYS A 86 0.26 -15.54 8.87
CA LYS A 86 -1.01 -16.03 9.38
C LYS A 86 -2.13 -15.03 9.14
N LEU A 87 -1.88 -13.74 9.40
CA LEU A 87 -2.88 -12.70 9.29
C LEU A 87 -3.31 -12.48 7.83
N TYR A 88 -2.39 -12.46 6.88
CA TYR A 88 -2.67 -12.00 5.51
C TYR A 88 -2.57 -13.09 4.44
N GLY A 89 -1.89 -14.20 4.73
CA GLY A 89 -1.70 -15.32 3.80
C GLY A 89 -2.55 -16.55 4.12
N GLU A 90 -2.85 -16.80 5.39
CA GLU A 90 -3.59 -18.00 5.83
C GLU A 90 -5.04 -17.70 6.22
N THR A 91 -5.31 -16.50 6.75
CA THR A 91 -6.65 -16.10 7.17
C THR A 91 -7.48 -15.62 5.99
N GLU A 92 -8.68 -16.17 5.83
CA GLU A 92 -9.59 -15.79 4.75
C GLU A 92 -10.46 -14.58 5.11
N TYR A 93 -10.49 -13.60 4.22
CA TYR A 93 -11.31 -12.40 4.34
C TYR A 93 -12.28 -12.26 3.16
N THR A 94 -13.37 -11.53 3.37
CA THR A 94 -14.24 -11.06 2.29
C THR A 94 -13.50 -10.09 1.37
N ARG A 95 -13.97 -9.95 0.13
CA ARG A 95 -13.47 -8.93 -0.78
C ARG A 95 -13.82 -7.55 -0.23
N ALA A 96 -12.88 -6.62 -0.31
CA ALA A 96 -13.14 -5.22 -0.01
C ALA A 96 -13.68 -4.54 -1.27
N ALA A 97 -14.69 -3.68 -1.14
CA ALA A 97 -15.35 -3.07 -2.29
C ALA A 97 -14.40 -2.22 -3.17
N VAL A 98 -13.33 -1.65 -2.59
CA VAL A 98 -12.29 -0.96 -3.38
C VAL A 98 -11.61 -1.90 -4.38
N HIS A 99 -11.35 -3.14 -3.99
CA HIS A 99 -10.70 -4.11 -4.88
C HIS A 99 -11.65 -4.65 -5.95
N ASP A 100 -12.94 -4.76 -5.65
CA ASP A 100 -13.96 -5.07 -6.66
C ASP A 100 -14.09 -3.92 -7.68
N TRP A 101 -14.11 -2.66 -7.22
CA TRP A 101 -14.10 -1.50 -8.13
C TRP A 101 -12.86 -1.46 -9.03
N LEU A 102 -11.66 -1.69 -8.48
CA LEU A 102 -10.44 -1.76 -9.28
C LEU A 102 -10.48 -2.91 -10.30
N ALA A 103 -11.18 -4.01 -10.00
CA ALA A 103 -11.32 -5.14 -10.90
C ALA A 103 -12.09 -4.82 -12.18
N GLU A 104 -12.97 -3.81 -12.15
CA GLU A 104 -13.80 -3.42 -13.29
C GLU A 104 -13.00 -2.77 -14.43
N TRP A 105 -11.91 -2.10 -14.12
CA TRP A 105 -11.15 -1.29 -15.09
C TRP A 105 -9.64 -1.53 -15.10
N ARG A 106 -9.11 -2.31 -14.15
CA ARG A 106 -7.72 -2.82 -14.12
C ARG A 106 -6.65 -1.74 -14.36
N PRO A 107 -6.43 -0.80 -13.43
CA PRO A 107 -5.39 0.21 -13.54
C PRO A 107 -4.02 -0.35 -13.95
N ALA A 108 -3.39 0.26 -14.94
CA ALA A 108 -2.06 -0.14 -15.41
C ALA A 108 -0.96 0.00 -14.34
N TYR A 109 -1.18 0.80 -13.29
CA TYR A 109 -0.27 0.91 -12.16
C TYR A 109 -1.05 1.20 -10.88
N VAL A 110 -0.86 0.37 -9.86
CA VAL A 110 -1.45 0.53 -8.52
C VAL A 110 -0.35 0.45 -7.48
N ILE A 111 -0.38 1.37 -6.52
CA ILE A 111 0.48 1.32 -5.33
C ILE A 111 -0.39 0.90 -4.16
N ASP A 112 0.03 -0.13 -3.43
CA ASP A 112 -0.71 -0.64 -2.29
C ASP A 112 0.22 -0.89 -1.10
N ILE A 113 0.10 -0.05 -0.07
CA ILE A 113 0.93 -0.16 1.14
C ILE A 113 0.39 -1.19 2.14
N ASN A 114 -0.74 -1.84 1.84
CA ASN A 114 -1.23 -2.94 2.65
C ASN A 114 -0.46 -4.23 2.36
N ARG A 115 -0.45 -5.16 3.33
CA ARG A 115 0.32 -6.42 3.26
C ARG A 115 -0.53 -7.64 2.93
N ASP A 116 -1.83 -7.45 2.71
CA ASP A 116 -2.76 -8.47 2.27
C ASP A 116 -2.59 -8.80 0.78
N THR A 117 -3.44 -9.69 0.25
CA THR A 117 -3.36 -10.15 -1.14
C THR A 117 -4.53 -9.71 -2.02
N GLN A 118 -5.43 -8.85 -1.54
CA GLN A 118 -6.62 -8.42 -2.28
C GLN A 118 -6.24 -7.79 -3.63
N LEU A 119 -5.20 -6.95 -3.69
CA LEU A 119 -4.73 -6.40 -4.97
C LEU A 119 -4.21 -7.48 -5.93
N GLN A 120 -3.45 -8.45 -5.43
CA GLN A 120 -2.95 -9.55 -6.28
C GLN A 120 -4.10 -10.42 -6.79
N ASP A 121 -5.07 -10.67 -5.93
CA ASP A 121 -6.26 -11.41 -6.30
C ASP A 121 -7.13 -10.68 -7.32
N THR A 122 -7.19 -9.34 -7.26
CA THR A 122 -7.84 -8.53 -8.30
C THR A 122 -7.29 -8.90 -9.66
N TYR A 123 -5.97 -9.11 -9.81
CA TYR A 123 -5.30 -9.40 -11.09
C TYR A 123 -4.99 -10.89 -11.33
N SER A 124 -5.61 -11.79 -10.56
CA SER A 124 -5.27 -13.22 -10.60
C SER A 124 -5.66 -13.95 -11.88
N ASP A 125 -6.37 -13.29 -12.79
CA ASP A 125 -6.85 -13.80 -14.07
C ASP A 125 -6.15 -13.18 -15.30
N GLU A 126 -5.15 -12.32 -15.10
CA GLU A 126 -4.38 -11.69 -16.18
C GLU A 126 -2.89 -11.57 -15.87
N GLU A 127 -2.06 -11.55 -16.92
CA GLU A 127 -0.62 -11.34 -16.77
C GLU A 127 -0.33 -9.97 -16.15
N HIS A 128 0.53 -9.94 -15.13
CA HIS A 128 0.91 -8.69 -14.45
C HIS A 128 2.33 -8.75 -13.88
N THR A 129 2.87 -7.57 -13.56
CA THR A 129 4.13 -7.42 -12.84
C THR A 129 3.86 -7.05 -11.39
N LEU A 130 4.32 -7.87 -10.46
CA LEU A 130 4.28 -7.59 -9.03
C LEU A 130 5.66 -7.13 -8.55
N ILE A 131 5.73 -5.95 -7.93
CA ILE A 131 6.94 -5.42 -7.31
C ILE A 131 6.73 -5.42 -5.80
N VAL A 132 7.60 -6.13 -5.07
CA VAL A 132 7.48 -6.30 -3.61
C VAL A 132 8.69 -5.69 -2.93
N GLY A 133 8.46 -4.78 -1.98
CA GLY A 133 9.54 -4.24 -1.15
C GLY A 133 10.08 -5.28 -0.16
N VAL A 134 11.38 -5.23 0.10
CA VAL A 134 12.08 -6.17 0.97
C VAL A 134 12.84 -5.40 2.05
N ALA A 135 12.63 -5.77 3.31
CA ALA A 135 13.13 -5.02 4.47
C ALA A 135 14.66 -5.07 4.67
N ARG A 136 15.32 -6.17 4.28
CA ARG A 136 16.74 -6.42 4.62
C ARG A 136 17.56 -6.77 3.41
N ILE A 137 18.88 -6.71 3.61
CA ILE A 137 19.89 -7.14 2.63
C ILE A 137 19.53 -8.53 2.13
N SER A 138 19.16 -8.58 0.85
CA SER A 138 19.07 -9.81 0.08
C SER A 138 20.42 -10.06 -0.59
N ALA A 139 20.54 -11.14 -1.38
CA ALA A 139 21.70 -11.32 -2.25
C ALA A 139 21.87 -10.16 -3.26
N SER A 140 20.81 -9.39 -3.50
CA SER A 140 20.79 -8.19 -4.33
C SER A 140 21.03 -6.92 -3.52
N GLN A 141 21.65 -5.92 -4.16
CA GLN A 141 21.75 -4.57 -3.61
C GLN A 141 20.38 -3.88 -3.51
N PHE A 142 19.39 -4.34 -4.29
CA PHE A 142 18.05 -3.76 -4.33
C PHE A 142 17.20 -4.19 -3.11
N ARG A 143 16.32 -3.30 -2.68
CA ARG A 143 15.29 -3.55 -1.65
C ARG A 143 13.93 -3.89 -2.26
N PHE A 144 13.93 -4.54 -3.41
CA PHE A 144 12.71 -5.05 -4.03
C PHE A 144 12.99 -6.39 -4.71
N LYS A 145 11.91 -7.16 -4.89
CA LYS A 145 11.84 -8.26 -5.85
C LYS A 145 10.78 -7.94 -6.90
N ILE A 146 10.98 -8.44 -8.10
CA ILE A 146 10.02 -8.31 -9.21
C ILE A 146 9.57 -9.71 -9.58
N TYR A 147 8.26 -9.89 -9.70
CA TYR A 147 7.66 -11.12 -10.14
C TYR A 147 6.80 -10.85 -11.36
N HIS A 148 6.91 -11.73 -12.36
CA HIS A 148 5.93 -11.82 -13.43
C HIS A 148 4.91 -12.90 -13.05
N PHE A 149 3.62 -12.58 -13.18
CA PHE A 149 2.54 -13.54 -13.13
C PHE A 149 2.12 -13.89 -14.55
N ASP A 150 2.13 -15.19 -14.90
CA ASP A 150 1.85 -15.68 -16.26
C ASP A 150 0.37 -16.08 -16.48
N GLY A 151 -0.51 -15.74 -15.52
CA GLY A 151 -1.90 -16.19 -15.47
C GLY A 151 -2.13 -17.43 -14.59
N SER A 152 -1.06 -18.06 -14.08
CA SER A 152 -1.13 -19.19 -13.15
C SER A 152 -0.22 -19.00 -11.95
N ASP A 153 1.05 -18.70 -12.20
CA ASP A 153 2.10 -18.71 -11.20
C ASP A 153 2.97 -17.46 -11.27
N TYR A 154 3.61 -17.13 -10.16
CA TYR A 154 4.59 -16.06 -10.09
C TYR A 154 6.01 -16.58 -10.28
N PHE A 155 6.80 -15.86 -11.08
CA PHE A 155 8.22 -16.13 -11.29
C PHE A 155 9.04 -14.88 -11.00
N GLU A 156 10.07 -15.00 -10.17
CA GLU A 156 10.99 -13.89 -9.92
C GLU A 156 11.78 -13.58 -11.20
N ILE A 157 11.75 -12.32 -11.65
CA ILE A 157 12.44 -11.86 -12.85
C ILE A 157 13.33 -10.66 -12.53
N PRO A 158 14.46 -10.48 -13.23
CA PRO A 158 15.26 -9.26 -13.11
C PRO A 158 14.55 -8.10 -13.85
N GLN A 159 14.86 -6.84 -13.47
CA GLN A 159 14.16 -5.67 -14.01
C GLN A 159 14.31 -5.50 -15.54
N GLU A 160 15.36 -6.06 -16.13
CA GLU A 160 15.63 -6.05 -17.57
C GLU A 160 14.68 -6.95 -18.38
N GLN A 161 13.96 -7.87 -17.71
CA GLN A 161 13.01 -8.80 -18.33
C GLN A 161 11.55 -8.37 -18.17
N VAL A 162 11.29 -7.21 -17.55
CA VAL A 162 9.93 -6.71 -17.36
C VAL A 162 9.31 -6.30 -18.69
N ASP A 163 8.15 -6.85 -19.01
CA ASP A 163 7.31 -6.36 -20.10
C ASP A 163 6.45 -5.18 -19.62
N HIS A 164 6.74 -3.99 -20.13
CA HIS A 164 6.09 -2.74 -19.74
C HIS A 164 4.63 -2.62 -20.20
N ARG A 165 4.09 -3.60 -20.94
CA ARG A 165 2.68 -3.62 -21.35
C ARG A 165 1.76 -4.16 -20.26
N PHE A 166 2.29 -4.92 -19.31
CA PHE A 166 1.49 -5.53 -18.25
C PHE A 166 1.23 -4.56 -17.10
N PRO A 167 0.08 -4.69 -16.40
CA PRO A 167 -0.20 -3.93 -15.19
C PRO A 167 0.91 -4.09 -14.13
N ILE A 168 1.19 -3.01 -13.40
CA ILE A 168 2.18 -2.97 -12.33
C ILE A 168 1.46 -2.91 -10.98
N LEU A 169 1.62 -3.95 -10.17
CA LEU A 169 1.19 -3.98 -8.78
C LEU A 169 2.40 -3.71 -7.88
N PHE A 170 2.48 -2.52 -7.31
CA PHE A 170 3.57 -2.17 -6.41
C PHE A 170 3.13 -2.28 -4.95
N LYS A 171 3.64 -3.31 -4.26
CA LYS A 171 3.42 -3.57 -2.84
C LYS A 171 4.69 -3.28 -2.04
N PRO A 172 5.01 -1.99 -1.77
CA PRO A 172 6.27 -1.59 -1.15
C PRO A 172 6.44 -2.13 0.27
N MET A 173 5.36 -2.42 0.99
CA MET A 173 5.44 -2.91 2.39
C MET A 173 5.49 -4.44 2.51
N GLY A 174 5.46 -5.15 1.37
CA GLY A 174 5.46 -6.60 1.35
C GLY A 174 4.09 -7.25 1.19
N THR A 175 4.08 -8.58 1.07
CA THR A 175 2.89 -9.44 0.87
C THR A 175 3.27 -10.89 1.22
N PRO A 176 2.30 -11.76 1.59
CA PRO A 176 2.55 -13.19 1.79
C PRO A 176 2.88 -13.98 0.52
N ARG A 177 2.49 -13.51 -0.67
CA ARG A 177 2.65 -14.25 -1.94
C ARG A 177 3.37 -13.41 -3.01
N PRO A 178 4.25 -14.00 -3.82
CA PRO A 178 4.55 -15.44 -3.90
C PRO A 178 5.48 -15.96 -2.80
N GLU A 179 6.29 -15.08 -2.22
CA GLU A 179 7.15 -15.38 -1.08
C GLU A 179 6.91 -14.34 0.01
N ALA A 180 6.60 -14.79 1.22
CA ALA A 180 6.28 -13.92 2.35
C ALA A 180 7.43 -12.99 2.72
N ASN A 181 7.25 -11.70 2.43
CA ASN A 181 8.18 -10.64 2.76
C ASN A 181 7.40 -9.46 3.33
N TYR A 182 7.90 -8.84 4.39
CA TYR A 182 7.21 -7.74 5.07
C TYR A 182 8.19 -6.70 5.58
N ILE A 183 7.90 -5.44 5.33
CA ILE A 183 8.51 -4.31 6.02
C ILE A 183 7.60 -4.03 7.20
N ALA A 184 8.04 -4.30 8.43
CA ALA A 184 7.13 -4.29 9.57
C ALA A 184 7.66 -3.52 10.77
N SER A 185 8.89 -3.75 11.21
CA SER A 185 9.44 -3.11 12.41
C SER A 185 10.10 -1.75 12.10
N ASP A 186 10.30 -0.92 13.12
CA ASP A 186 11.06 0.35 12.99
C ASP A 186 12.41 0.13 12.27
N ALA A 187 13.11 -0.98 12.55
CA ALA A 187 14.36 -1.32 11.87
C ALA A 187 14.16 -1.58 10.38
N ASP A 188 13.12 -2.34 10.01
CA ASP A 188 12.78 -2.59 8.60
C ASP A 188 12.47 -1.27 7.86
N TYR A 189 11.73 -0.35 8.49
CA TYR A 189 11.41 0.95 7.89
C TYR A 189 12.64 1.85 7.74
N VAL A 190 13.53 1.89 8.74
CA VAL A 190 14.78 2.66 8.64
C VAL A 190 15.63 2.17 7.46
N ASP A 191 15.83 0.86 7.35
CA ASP A 191 16.61 0.27 6.25
C ASP A 191 15.92 0.52 4.90
N TYR A 192 14.61 0.30 4.80
CA TYR A 192 13.89 0.48 3.54
C TYR A 192 13.81 1.93 3.08
N ILE A 193 13.53 2.87 3.98
CA ILE A 193 13.47 4.29 3.66
C ILE A 193 14.85 4.80 3.22
N THR A 194 15.92 4.34 3.85
CA THR A 194 17.30 4.69 3.44
C THR A 194 17.56 4.32 1.98
N GLU A 195 17.06 3.16 1.56
CA GLU A 195 17.26 2.62 0.21
C GLU A 195 16.26 3.20 -0.79
N LEU A 196 15.07 3.63 -0.35
CA LEU A 196 14.15 4.46 -1.12
C LEU A 196 14.82 5.80 -1.47
N MET A 197 15.39 6.48 -0.48
CA MET A 197 16.11 7.74 -0.68
C MET A 197 17.34 7.56 -1.59
N GLY A 198 18.01 6.40 -1.49
CA GLY A 198 19.12 6.02 -2.36
C GLY A 198 18.72 5.58 -3.78
N GLY A 199 17.43 5.38 -4.04
CA GLY A 199 16.91 4.92 -5.33
C GLY A 199 17.06 3.42 -5.61
N PHE A 200 17.33 2.61 -4.58
CA PHE A 200 17.53 1.15 -4.64
C PHE A 200 16.30 0.33 -4.22
N ALA A 201 15.23 0.98 -3.78
CA ALA A 201 13.98 0.33 -3.38
C ALA A 201 12.85 0.44 -4.42
N ILE A 202 13.11 1.05 -5.59
CA ILE A 202 12.16 1.15 -6.71
C ILE A 202 12.90 0.82 -8.01
N PRO A 203 12.40 -0.11 -8.85
CA PRO A 203 13.03 -0.45 -10.12
C PRO A 203 13.22 0.75 -11.05
N ASP A 204 14.25 0.71 -11.89
CA ASP A 204 14.60 1.81 -12.79
C ASP A 204 13.48 2.16 -13.76
N PHE A 205 12.85 1.15 -14.37
CA PHE A 205 11.72 1.37 -15.27
C PHE A 205 10.52 2.03 -14.58
N LEU A 206 10.27 1.69 -13.30
CA LEU A 206 9.16 2.27 -12.55
C LEU A 206 9.46 3.72 -12.14
N LYS A 207 10.73 4.03 -11.81
CA LYS A 207 11.17 5.41 -11.54
C LYS A 207 10.97 6.32 -12.74
N GLU A 208 11.14 5.81 -13.95
CA GLU A 208 10.84 6.54 -15.18
C GLU A 208 9.33 6.61 -15.45
N TYR A 209 8.61 5.49 -15.32
CA TYR A 209 7.17 5.40 -15.60
C TYR A 209 6.32 6.32 -14.71
N ARG A 210 6.71 6.52 -13.44
CA ARG A 210 5.98 7.34 -12.48
C ARG A 210 6.14 8.85 -12.65
N LYS A 211 7.07 9.31 -13.51
CA LYS A 211 7.31 10.74 -13.72
C LYS A 211 6.08 11.42 -14.31
N GLY A 212 5.71 12.58 -13.77
CA GLY A 212 4.57 13.35 -14.22
C GLY A 212 3.21 12.73 -13.92
N LYS A 213 3.14 11.58 -13.23
CA LYS A 213 1.87 11.02 -12.74
C LYS A 213 1.34 11.86 -11.57
N GLN A 214 0.03 11.83 -11.42
CA GLN A 214 -0.67 12.30 -10.22
C GLN A 214 -1.15 11.09 -9.41
N TYR A 215 -1.61 11.30 -8.18
CA TYR A 215 -1.95 10.20 -7.26
C TYR A 215 -3.28 10.46 -6.56
N LEU A 216 -4.11 9.42 -6.43
CA LEU A 216 -5.29 9.43 -5.58
C LEU A 216 -5.04 8.52 -4.37
N PHE A 217 -4.90 9.12 -3.18
CA PHE A 217 -4.69 8.40 -1.94
C PHE A 217 -6.03 7.94 -1.35
N ILE A 218 -6.27 6.64 -1.38
CA ILE A 218 -7.51 5.99 -0.94
C ILE A 218 -7.23 5.28 0.38
N GLY A 219 -7.86 5.73 1.46
CA GLY A 219 -7.69 5.11 2.78
C GLY A 219 -6.32 5.33 3.42
N VAL A 220 -5.59 6.39 3.03
CA VAL A 220 -4.32 6.80 3.64
C VAL A 220 -4.48 8.20 4.24
N PRO A 221 -4.75 8.35 5.55
CA PRO A 221 -4.93 9.68 6.16
C PRO A 221 -3.63 10.48 6.23
N LEU A 222 -2.48 9.87 5.95
CA LEU A 222 -1.14 10.48 6.03
C LEU A 222 -0.92 11.14 7.39
N ASN A 223 -1.28 10.45 8.48
CA ASN A 223 -1.14 10.96 9.85
C ASN A 223 0.04 10.33 10.61
N ARG A 224 0.69 9.33 10.01
CA ARG A 224 1.86 8.63 10.55
C ARG A 224 3.14 9.00 9.82
N ASP A 225 4.25 9.02 10.54
CA ASP A 225 5.53 9.47 10.00
C ASP A 225 6.08 8.46 8.99
N SER A 226 6.02 7.16 9.28
CA SER A 226 6.53 6.11 8.38
C SER A 226 5.80 6.11 7.04
N GLU A 227 4.45 6.23 7.06
CA GLU A 227 3.63 6.33 5.84
C GLU A 227 4.01 7.56 5.01
N ARG A 228 4.19 8.72 5.66
CA ARG A 228 4.58 9.97 5.00
C ARG A 228 5.94 9.88 4.35
N MET A 229 6.92 9.28 5.02
CA MET A 229 8.28 9.12 4.50
C MET A 229 8.28 8.20 3.28
N VAL A 230 7.72 7.00 3.41
CA VAL A 230 7.61 6.04 2.31
C VAL A 230 6.89 6.65 1.11
N MET A 231 5.73 7.26 1.34
CA MET A 231 4.96 7.90 0.28
C MET A 231 5.78 8.96 -0.46
N SER A 232 6.53 9.81 0.28
CA SER A 232 7.26 10.92 -0.32
C SER A 232 8.33 10.48 -1.32
N ASP A 233 8.99 9.34 -1.07
CA ASP A 233 9.95 8.75 -1.99
C ASP A 233 9.27 8.01 -3.15
N ILE A 234 8.11 7.37 -2.91
CA ILE A 234 7.33 6.66 -3.94
C ILE A 234 6.73 7.62 -4.97
N VAL A 235 6.27 8.80 -4.55
CA VAL A 235 5.69 9.80 -5.48
C VAL A 235 6.71 10.82 -5.98
N TYR A 236 8.01 10.55 -5.81
CA TYR A 236 9.05 11.42 -6.34
C TYR A 236 8.95 11.53 -7.86
N GLY A 237 9.02 12.75 -8.38
CA GLY A 237 8.84 13.06 -9.79
C GLY A 237 7.37 13.16 -10.23
N ALA A 238 6.41 13.15 -9.30
CA ALA A 238 5.00 13.46 -9.57
C ALA A 238 4.83 14.82 -10.27
N ALA A 239 3.71 14.99 -10.96
CA ALA A 239 3.31 16.29 -11.51
C ALA A 239 3.06 17.33 -10.40
N GLU A 240 3.02 18.61 -10.80
CA GLU A 240 2.52 19.71 -9.97
C GLU A 240 1.14 20.12 -10.52
N LYS A 241 0.00 19.90 -9.86
CA LYS A 241 -0.30 19.32 -8.52
C LYS A 241 -0.03 17.81 -8.41
N LYS A 242 0.43 17.32 -7.24
CA LYS A 242 0.77 15.90 -7.05
C LYS A 242 -0.43 14.96 -7.02
N GLY A 243 -1.59 15.47 -6.62
CA GLY A 243 -2.82 14.68 -6.57
C GLY A 243 -3.67 14.97 -5.33
N TRP A 244 -4.41 13.96 -4.89
CA TRP A 244 -5.53 14.12 -3.96
C TRP A 244 -5.55 13.08 -2.85
N VAL A 245 -6.05 13.44 -1.67
CA VAL A 245 -6.22 12.55 -0.53
C VAL A 245 -7.67 12.56 -0.08
N LEU A 246 -8.27 11.37 0.03
CA LEU A 246 -9.60 11.22 0.63
C LEU A 246 -9.48 11.40 2.15
N ASN A 247 -9.96 12.53 2.68
CA ASN A 247 -9.98 12.77 4.12
C ASN A 247 -11.10 13.77 4.48
N LYS A 248 -12.20 13.23 4.99
CA LYS A 248 -13.41 13.95 5.40
C LYS A 248 -13.25 14.77 6.69
N ASN A 249 -12.30 14.42 7.55
CA ASN A 249 -12.11 15.09 8.84
C ASN A 249 -10.62 15.33 9.11
N PRO A 250 -9.92 16.11 8.26
CA PRO A 250 -8.49 16.27 8.36
C PRO A 250 -8.13 17.12 9.57
N THR A 251 -7.10 16.73 10.30
CA THR A 251 -6.53 17.57 11.35
C THR A 251 -5.76 18.75 10.75
N ASP A 252 -5.58 19.82 11.51
CA ASP A 252 -4.72 20.96 11.10
C ASP A 252 -3.30 20.53 10.67
N LYS A 253 -2.77 19.46 11.25
CA LYS A 253 -1.47 18.91 10.89
C LYS A 253 -1.51 18.25 9.51
N GLU A 254 -2.56 17.50 9.21
CA GLU A 254 -2.78 16.85 7.91
C GLU A 254 -2.99 17.90 6.81
N ILE A 255 -3.83 18.92 7.05
CA ILE A 255 -4.03 20.04 6.12
C ILE A 255 -2.70 20.71 5.78
N ARG A 256 -1.90 21.06 6.80
CA ARG A 256 -0.57 21.68 6.58
C ARG A 256 0.38 20.74 5.84
N TYR A 257 0.36 19.46 6.15
CA TYR A 257 1.22 18.48 5.50
C TYR A 257 0.86 18.31 4.02
N CYS A 258 -0.41 18.04 3.69
CA CYS A 258 -0.89 17.89 2.31
C CYS A 258 -0.57 19.14 1.47
N LYS A 259 -0.85 20.33 2.00
CA LYS A 259 -0.49 21.60 1.34
C LYS A 259 1.01 21.71 1.08
N LYS A 260 1.86 21.35 2.07
CA LYS A 260 3.33 21.40 1.93
C LYS A 260 3.83 20.49 0.80
N ILE A 261 3.24 19.30 0.66
CA ILE A 261 3.71 18.32 -0.33
C ILE A 261 3.01 18.45 -1.70
N GLY A 262 2.01 19.32 -1.83
CA GLY A 262 1.27 19.54 -3.08
C GLY A 262 0.11 18.57 -3.31
N LEU A 263 -0.47 18.03 -2.24
CA LEU A 263 -1.71 17.24 -2.27
C LEU A 263 -2.91 18.08 -1.86
N GLU A 264 -4.00 17.90 -2.59
CA GLU A 264 -5.30 18.46 -2.30
C GLU A 264 -6.13 17.49 -1.45
N ILE A 265 -6.85 17.99 -0.45
CA ILE A 265 -7.71 17.15 0.38
C ILE A 265 -9.11 17.18 -0.22
N LEU A 266 -9.66 16.00 -0.47
CA LEU A 266 -11.05 15.82 -0.84
C LEU A 266 -11.86 15.54 0.43
N ASP A 267 -12.93 16.31 0.62
CA ASP A 267 -13.89 16.13 1.70
C ASP A 267 -14.85 14.97 1.38
N VAL A 268 -14.26 13.79 1.19
CA VAL A 268 -14.95 12.50 0.98
C VAL A 268 -14.17 11.40 1.66
N ASP A 269 -14.87 10.35 2.08
CA ASP A 269 -14.27 9.10 2.55
C ASP A 269 -14.30 8.01 1.45
N VAL A 270 -13.80 6.82 1.79
CA VAL A 270 -13.71 5.68 0.83
C VAL A 270 -15.12 5.18 0.45
N GLU A 271 -16.06 5.20 1.39
CA GLU A 271 -17.44 4.77 1.16
C GLU A 271 -18.16 5.72 0.19
N GLU A 272 -17.97 7.03 0.36
CA GLU A 272 -18.51 8.05 -0.56
C GLU A 272 -17.87 8.02 -1.95
N LEU A 273 -16.56 7.72 -2.05
CA LEU A 273 -15.91 7.44 -3.34
C LEU A 273 -16.63 6.27 -4.02
N LEU A 274 -16.80 5.15 -3.32
CA LEU A 274 -17.42 3.94 -3.86
C LEU A 274 -18.87 4.18 -4.29
N ALA A 275 -19.65 4.89 -3.48
CA ALA A 275 -21.02 5.28 -3.83
C ALA A 275 -21.11 6.15 -5.10
N THR A 276 -20.02 6.86 -5.45
CA THR A 276 -19.96 7.69 -6.66
C THR A 276 -19.59 6.88 -7.90
N VAL A 277 -18.79 5.83 -7.77
CA VAL A 277 -18.27 5.05 -8.91
C VAL A 277 -19.05 3.76 -9.20
N LEU A 278 -19.79 3.22 -8.22
CA LEU A 278 -20.57 1.97 -8.34
C LEU A 278 -22.04 2.20 -8.77
N VAL A 279 -22.31 3.22 -9.59
CA VAL A 279 -23.66 3.60 -10.06
C VAL A 279 -24.06 2.87 -11.33
#